data_AF-A0A2S9TNG8-F1
#
_entry.id   AF-A0A2S9TNG8-F1
#
_cell.length_a   1.000
_cell.length_b   1.000
_cell.length_c   1.000
_cell.angle_alpha   90.00
_cell.angle_beta   90.00
_cell.angle_gamma   90.00
#
_symmetry.space_group_name_H-M   'P 1'
#
loop_
_entity.id
_entity.type
_entity.pdbx_description
1 polymer ?
#
loop_
_entity_poly.entity_id
_entity_poly.type
_entity_poly.pdbx_seq_one_letter_code
_entity_poly.pdbx_strand_id
1 'polypeptide(L)'
;MTNKLKQFILNYDMQKLLKSSQYYKEYMNSFEIVELQKKIDNEIDSIQREWNVFIDIYKTLDTNKDEFTLEGKLKRDLEKQEQQKIIEIEEKKEQTLQTFRENLEMLKMNLKVYDKKEE
;
A
#
# COMPACT_ATOMS: atom_id res chain seq x y z
N MET A 1 -8.78 -38.66 -67.39
CA MET A 1 -8.94 -39.31 -66.05
C MET A 1 -8.11 -38.65 -64.94
N THR A 2 -6.99 -38.00 -65.28
CA THR A 2 -6.01 -37.41 -64.35
C THR A 2 -6.51 -36.23 -63.50
N ASN A 3 -7.39 -35.36 -64.00
CA ASN A 3 -7.88 -34.21 -63.23
C ASN A 3 -8.84 -34.59 -62.08
N LYS A 4 -9.68 -35.62 -62.26
CA LYS A 4 -10.58 -36.10 -61.21
C LYS A 4 -9.82 -36.73 -60.04
N LEU A 5 -8.76 -37.48 -60.33
CA LEU A 5 -7.90 -38.07 -59.31
C LEU A 5 -7.13 -37.01 -58.51
N LYS A 6 -6.60 -35.97 -59.18
CA LYS A 6 -5.94 -34.83 -58.51
C LYS A 6 -6.90 -34.09 -57.58
N GLN A 7 -8.12 -33.80 -58.03
CA GLN A 7 -9.14 -33.14 -57.17
C GLN A 7 -9.53 -34.01 -55.96
N PHE A 8 -9.61 -35.32 -56.14
CA PHE A 8 -9.90 -36.24 -55.03
C PHE A 8 -8.79 -36.22 -53.96
N ILE A 9 -7.52 -36.26 -54.38
CA ILE A 9 -6.36 -36.19 -53.48
C ILE A 9 -6.35 -34.85 -52.72
N LEU A 10 -6.55 -33.73 -53.43
CA LEU A 10 -6.58 -32.40 -52.82
C LEU A 10 -7.70 -32.26 -51.79
N ASN A 11 -8.88 -32.81 -52.07
CA ASN A 11 -10.01 -32.82 -51.15
C ASN A 11 -9.76 -33.72 -49.94
N TYR A 12 -9.11 -34.88 -50.12
CA TYR A 12 -8.73 -35.77 -49.02
C TYR A 12 -7.70 -35.11 -48.09
N ASP A 13 -6.68 -34.46 -48.65
CA ASP A 13 -5.67 -33.73 -47.87
C ASP A 13 -6.29 -32.56 -47.10
N MET A 14 -7.22 -31.81 -47.72
CA MET A 14 -7.98 -30.77 -47.03
C MET A 14 -8.85 -31.31 -45.90
N GLN A 15 -9.53 -32.43 -46.11
CA GLN A 15 -10.33 -33.06 -45.03
C GLN A 15 -9.44 -33.52 -43.87
N LYS A 16 -8.24 -34.03 -44.14
CA LYS A 16 -7.28 -34.43 -43.11
C LYS A 16 -6.80 -33.21 -42.31
N LEU A 17 -6.50 -32.10 -42.98
CA LEU A 17 -6.12 -30.85 -42.33
C LEU A 17 -7.23 -30.29 -41.45
N LEU A 18 -8.48 -30.28 -41.94
CA LEU A 18 -9.64 -29.82 -41.18
C LEU A 18 -9.85 -30.65 -39.90
N LYS A 19 -9.76 -31.98 -40.00
CA LYS A 19 -9.85 -32.87 -38.83
C LYS A 19 -8.73 -32.63 -37.83
N SER A 20 -7.50 -32.47 -38.29
CA SER A 20 -6.36 -32.18 -37.40
C SER A 20 -6.53 -30.83 -36.70
N SER A 21 -7.06 -29.82 -37.38
CA SER A 21 -7.33 -28.51 -36.80
C SER A 21 -8.45 -28.57 -35.75
N GLN A 22 -9.52 -29.32 -36.02
CA GLN A 22 -10.58 -29.57 -35.05
C GLN A 22 -10.07 -30.30 -33.81
N TYR A 23 -9.29 -31.37 -33.99
CA TYR A 23 -8.67 -32.10 -32.89
C TYR A 23 -7.77 -31.20 -32.04
N TYR A 24 -6.92 -30.38 -32.67
CA TYR A 24 -6.09 -29.44 -31.94
C TYR A 24 -6.92 -28.42 -31.14
N LYS A 25 -8.00 -27.91 -31.74
CA LYS A 25 -8.92 -26.99 -31.05
C LYS A 25 -9.59 -27.66 -29.84
N GLU A 26 -10.02 -28.91 -29.97
CA GLU A 26 -10.61 -29.67 -28.86
C GLU A 26 -9.58 -29.96 -27.77
N TYR A 27 -8.35 -30.32 -28.16
CA TYR A 27 -7.25 -30.52 -27.23
C TYR A 27 -6.90 -29.26 -26.43
N MET A 28 -6.81 -28.09 -27.09
CA MET A 28 -6.55 -26.82 -26.41
C MET A 28 -7.69 -26.42 -25.45
N ASN A 29 -8.91 -26.87 -25.74
CA ASN A 29 -10.08 -26.68 -24.87
C ASN A 29 -10.26 -27.82 -23.85
N SER A 30 -9.37 -28.82 -23.84
CA SER A 30 -9.44 -29.89 -22.86
C SER A 30 -9.23 -29.34 -21.46
N PHE A 31 -9.86 -29.99 -20.48
CA PHE A 31 -9.81 -29.55 -19.09
C PHE A 31 -8.37 -29.39 -18.58
N GLU A 32 -7.48 -30.33 -18.92
CA GLU A 32 -6.09 -30.33 -18.51
C GLU A 32 -5.32 -29.11 -19.03
N ILE A 33 -5.46 -28.78 -20.32
CA ILE A 33 -4.79 -27.62 -20.91
C ILE A 33 -5.32 -26.31 -20.34
N VAL A 34 -6.64 -26.20 -20.19
CA VAL A 34 -7.25 -25.01 -19.60
C VAL A 34 -6.83 -24.83 -18.13
N GLU A 35 -6.74 -25.92 -17.36
CA GLU A 35 -6.28 -25.87 -15.97
C GLU A 35 -4.79 -25.47 -15.88
N LEU A 36 -3.94 -26.02 -16.74
CA LEU A 36 -2.53 -25.64 -16.82
C LEU A 36 -2.37 -24.16 -17.21
N GLN A 37 -3.11 -23.69 -18.21
CA GLN A 37 -3.10 -22.27 -18.60
C GLN A 37 -3.49 -21.38 -17.41
N LYS A 38 -4.55 -21.75 -16.68
CA LYS A 38 -4.98 -21.00 -15.49
C LYS A 38 -3.91 -20.96 -14.39
N LYS A 39 -3.19 -22.06 -14.17
CA LYS A 39 -2.06 -22.09 -13.21
C LYS A 39 -0.94 -21.16 -13.65
N ILE A 40 -0.58 -21.20 -14.94
CA ILE A 40 0.43 -20.29 -15.51
C ILE A 40 0.00 -18.84 -15.33
N ASP A 41 -1.25 -18.50 -15.66
CA ASP A 41 -1.77 -17.14 -15.54
C ASP A 41 -1.72 -16.66 -14.07
N ASN A 42 -2.09 -17.51 -13.11
CA ASN A 42 -2.00 -17.19 -11.69
C ASN A 42 -0.57 -16.94 -11.20
N GLU A 43 0.40 -17.75 -11.67
CA GLU A 43 1.82 -17.57 -11.33
C GLU A 43 2.36 -16.26 -11.93
N ILE A 44 1.98 -15.92 -13.16
CA ILE A 44 2.33 -14.64 -13.80
C ILE A 44 1.76 -13.47 -13.00
N ASP A 45 0.49 -13.54 -12.59
CA ASP A 45 -0.13 -12.51 -11.75
C ASP A 45 0.59 -12.35 -10.41
N SER A 46 1.02 -13.45 -9.79
CA SER A 46 1.78 -13.42 -8.54
C SER A 46 3.13 -12.72 -8.73
N ILE A 47 3.88 -13.11 -9.76
CA ILE A 47 5.18 -12.51 -10.09
C ILE A 47 5.03 -11.01 -10.37
N GLN A 48 3.98 -10.60 -11.09
CA GLN A 48 3.73 -9.19 -11.36
C GLN A 48 3.45 -8.39 -10.08
N ARG A 49 2.70 -8.96 -9.13
CA ARG A 49 2.46 -8.31 -7.82
C ARG A 49 3.77 -8.16 -7.03
N GLU A 50 4.58 -9.20 -6.96
CA GLU A 50 5.87 -9.16 -6.28
C GLU A 50 6.81 -8.13 -6.93
N TRP A 51 6.85 -8.09 -8.27
CA TRP A 51 7.64 -7.11 -9.01
C TRP A 51 7.20 -5.66 -8.71
N ASN A 52 5.90 -5.40 -8.67
CA ASN A 52 5.39 -4.07 -8.34
C ASN A 52 5.80 -3.64 -6.92
N VAL A 53 5.67 -4.54 -5.93
CA VAL A 53 6.13 -4.29 -4.56
C VAL A 53 7.64 -4.02 -4.52
N PHE A 54 8.44 -4.82 -5.24
CA PHE A 54 9.87 -4.62 -5.34
C PHE A 54 10.23 -3.24 -5.92
N ILE A 55 9.57 -2.83 -7.02
CA ILE A 55 9.78 -1.52 -7.63
C ILE A 55 9.41 -0.38 -6.68
N ASP A 56 8.31 -0.51 -5.94
CA ASP A 56 7.88 0.51 -4.98
C ASP A 56 8.88 0.65 -3.82
N ILE A 57 9.36 -0.47 -3.27
CA ILE A 57 10.43 -0.47 -2.26
C ILE A 57 11.71 0.16 -2.84
N TYR A 58 12.10 -0.23 -4.04
CA TYR A 58 13.31 0.28 -4.68
C TYR A 58 13.25 1.80 -4.90
N LYS A 59 12.14 2.31 -5.43
CA LYS A 59 11.92 3.77 -5.58
C LYS A 59 11.94 4.50 -4.25
N THR A 60 11.34 3.90 -3.21
CA THR A 60 11.34 4.47 -1.86
C THR A 60 12.76 4.54 -1.31
N LEU A 61 13.55 3.47 -1.45
CA LEU A 61 14.95 3.45 -1.02
C LEU A 61 15.82 4.43 -1.80
N ASP A 62 15.57 4.62 -3.09
CA ASP A 62 16.35 5.54 -3.91
C ASP A 62 16.01 7.01 -3.60
N THR A 63 14.74 7.32 -3.35
CA THR A 63 14.28 8.68 -3.03
C THR A 63 14.55 9.07 -1.59
N ASN A 64 14.38 8.14 -0.65
CA ASN A 64 14.51 8.34 0.79
C ASN A 64 15.77 7.65 1.34
N LYS A 65 16.83 7.57 0.52
CA LYS A 65 18.08 6.89 0.86
C LYS A 65 18.63 7.35 2.20
N ASP A 66 18.61 8.67 2.43
CA ASP A 66 19.05 9.30 3.67
C ASP A 66 18.16 8.93 4.85
N GLU A 67 16.86 8.77 4.65
CA GLU A 67 15.88 8.41 5.68
C GLU A 67 16.15 7.01 6.27
N PHE A 68 16.76 6.10 5.50
CA PHE A 68 17.13 4.76 5.98
C PHE A 68 18.59 4.65 6.43
N THR A 69 19.36 5.74 6.39
CA THR A 69 20.71 5.80 6.98
C THR A 69 20.65 6.00 8.50
N LEU A 70 21.74 5.63 9.18
CA LEU A 70 21.91 5.93 10.61
C LEU A 70 21.82 7.44 10.89
N GLU A 71 22.34 8.27 9.99
CA GLU A 71 22.30 9.73 10.10
C GLU A 71 20.87 10.28 9.96
N GLY A 72 20.09 9.81 8.97
CA GLY A 72 18.70 10.21 8.83
C GLY A 72 17.81 9.72 9.98
N LYS A 73 18.10 8.53 10.53
CA LYS A 73 17.44 8.06 11.76
C LYS A 73 17.73 8.97 12.95
N LEU A 74 19.00 9.33 13.16
CA LEU A 74 19.42 10.29 14.19
C LEU A 74 18.71 11.64 14.05
N LYS A 75 18.58 12.15 12.83
CA LYS A 75 17.89 13.42 12.56
C LYS A 75 16.40 13.35 12.95
N ARG A 76 15.69 12.28 12.56
CA ARG A 76 14.28 12.09 12.95
C ARG A 76 14.09 11.92 14.45
N ASP A 77 14.99 11.19 15.10
CA ASP A 77 14.92 10.98 16.55
C ASP A 77 15.17 12.30 17.30
N LEU A 78 16.08 13.15 16.80
CA LEU A 78 16.30 14.50 17.31
C LEU A 78 15.06 15.39 17.13
N GLU A 79 14.46 15.41 15.94
CA GLU A 79 13.24 16.19 15.66
C GLU A 79 12.08 15.77 16.57
N LYS A 80 11.90 14.46 16.82
CA LYS A 80 10.91 13.96 17.78
C LYS A 80 11.19 14.41 19.21
N GLN A 81 12.45 14.37 19.64
CA GLN A 81 12.83 14.85 20.97
C GLN A 81 12.57 16.36 21.14
N GLU A 82 12.81 17.15 20.09
CA GLU A 82 12.53 18.58 20.12
C GLU A 82 11.02 18.85 20.19
N GLN A 83 10.19 18.15 19.42
CA GLN A 83 8.73 18.25 19.51
C GLN A 83 8.21 17.85 20.89
N GLN A 84 8.74 16.78 21.48
CA GLN A 84 8.35 16.34 22.82
C GLN A 84 8.66 17.42 23.87
N LYS A 85 9.83 18.06 23.79
CA LYS A 85 10.20 19.17 24.68
C LYS A 85 9.25 20.36 24.56
N ILE A 86 8.78 20.68 23.35
CA ILE A 86 7.82 21.77 23.12
C ILE A 86 6.50 21.45 23.82
N ILE A 87 5.98 20.23 23.65
CA ILE A 87 4.74 19.78 24.30
C ILE A 87 4.87 19.84 25.82
N GLU A 88 5.95 19.33 26.39
CA GLU A 88 6.20 19.39 27.84
C GLU A 88 6.26 20.83 28.38
N ILE A 89 6.81 21.76 27.60
CA ILE A 89 6.85 23.19 27.96
C ILE A 89 5.45 23.79 27.93
N GLU A 90 4.63 23.47 26.93
CA GLU A 90 3.25 23.93 26.83
C GLU A 90 2.40 23.40 27.99
N GLU A 91 2.50 22.11 28.31
CA GLU A 91 1.79 21.53 29.46
C GLU A 91 2.15 22.21 30.78
N LYS A 92 3.44 22.50 31.02
CA LYS A 92 3.89 23.23 32.21
C LYS A 92 3.35 24.66 32.26
N LYS A 93 3.29 25.36 31.12
CA LYS A 93 2.70 26.70 31.03
C LYS A 93 1.20 26.66 31.34
N GLU A 94 0.47 25.69 30.78
CA GLU A 94 -0.96 25.47 31.01
C GLU A 94 -1.23 25.24 32.50
N GLN A 95 -0.47 24.34 33.14
CA GLN A 95 -0.57 24.08 34.57
C GLN A 95 -0.30 25.34 35.41
N THR A 96 0.75 26.09 35.08
CA THR A 96 1.10 27.33 35.81
C THR A 96 -0.01 28.37 35.68
N LEU A 97 -0.60 28.54 34.50
CA LEU A 97 -1.72 29.43 34.27
C LEU A 97 -2.96 29.01 35.05
N GLN A 98 -3.24 27.70 35.11
CA GLN A 98 -4.35 27.16 35.88
C GLN A 98 -4.18 27.45 37.37
N THR A 99 -3.01 27.16 37.95
CA THR A 99 -2.71 27.50 39.35
C THR A 99 -2.81 29.00 39.62
N PHE A 100 -2.36 29.84 38.68
CA PHE A 100 -2.49 31.29 38.81
C PHE A 100 -3.96 31.73 38.85
N ARG A 101 -4.82 31.17 37.99
CA ARG A 101 -6.26 31.43 37.98
C ARG A 101 -6.92 31.02 39.30
N GLU A 102 -6.60 29.84 39.81
CA GLU A 102 -7.12 29.34 41.10
C GLU A 102 -6.75 30.26 42.26
N ASN A 103 -5.48 30.67 42.33
CA ASN A 103 -5.01 31.61 43.35
C ASN A 103 -5.70 32.98 43.25
N LEU A 104 -5.93 33.46 42.02
CA LEU A 104 -6.60 34.73 41.76
C LEU A 104 -8.08 34.68 42.16
N GLU A 105 -8.77 33.58 41.91
CA GLU A 105 -10.15 33.37 42.38
C GLU A 105 -10.23 33.28 43.92
N MET A 106 -9.28 32.60 44.57
CA MET A 106 -9.21 32.59 46.04
C MET A 106 -8.99 34.00 46.62
N LEU A 107 -8.10 34.80 46.01
CA LEU A 107 -7.89 36.20 46.41
C LEU A 107 -9.18 37.04 46.25
N LYS A 108 -9.89 36.91 45.13
CA LYS A 108 -11.18 37.58 44.93
C LYS A 108 -12.21 37.17 45.96
N MET A 109 -12.28 35.87 46.31
CA MET A 109 -13.20 35.36 47.32
C MET A 109 -12.87 35.92 48.70
N ASN A 110 -11.59 35.95 49.08
CA ASN A 110 -11.14 36.53 50.33
C ASN A 110 -11.44 38.03 50.42
N LEU A 111 -11.18 38.80 49.37
CA LEU A 111 -11.48 40.25 49.33
C LEU A 111 -12.99 40.52 49.49
N LYS A 112 -13.86 39.73 48.85
CA LYS A 112 -15.32 39.83 49.02
C LYS A 112 -15.79 39.59 50.46
N VAL A 113 -15.04 38.83 51.27
CA VAL A 113 -15.35 38.64 52.70
C VAL A 113 -15.04 39.90 53.51
N TYR A 114 -14.05 40.68 53.10
CA TYR A 114 -13.71 41.95 53.75
C TYR A 114 -14.70 43.06 53.39
N ASP A 115 -15.14 43.16 52.12
CA ASP A 115 -16.16 44.13 51.70
C ASP A 115 -17.52 43.93 52.40
N LYS A 116 -17.83 42.71 52.86
CA LYS A 116 -19.08 42.39 53.58
C LYS A 116 -19.02 42.58 55.10
N LYS A 117 -17.88 42.99 55.65
CA LYS A 117 -17.68 43.20 57.09
C LYS A 117 -17.65 44.67 57.51
N GLU A 118 -17.88 45.60 56.57
CA GLU A 118 -17.96 47.05 56.85
C GLU A 118 -19.40 47.59 57.04
N GLU A 119 -20.41 46.73 57.25
CA GLU A 119 -21.73 47.11 57.81
C GLU A 119 -21.90 46.55 59.23
#